data_AF-A0AAW4BHA1-F1
#
_entry.id   AF-A0AAW4BHA1-F1
#
_cell.length_a   1.000
_cell.length_b   1.000
_cell.length_c   1.000
_cell.angle_alpha   90.00
_cell.angle_beta   90.00
_cell.angle_gamma   90.00
#
_symmetry.space_group_name_H-M   'P 1'
#
loop_
_entity.id
_entity.type
_entity.pdbx_description
1 polymer ?
#
loop_
_entity_poly.entity_id
_entity_poly.type
_entity_poly.pdbx_seq_one_letter_code
_entity_poly.pdbx_strand_id
1 'polypeptide(L)'
;MKLNQNYLSNHTNSDYKEDYENCYNALGLYSSVQFVLRLRYDLHLELEKFENVDVGKYNEFTANEIQAYSTYFHETIHWWQHVGSITGFILSMSYPSQTHINVQHLKEYLKYTGKVKPIKKYNELNATTNTPKDDEFKTINTIVNNYYDIEFFRDLIIKPDLVKKHISNNYFESVGHSYHIAYSSFCNLIASCFDNENKFVPDSNEWLDKFVGLKNDKADGYYYQSPVFIPPTGVYDPHHQF
;
A
#
# COMPACT_ATOMS: atom_id res chain seq x y z
N MET A 1 -33.23 -1.29 -5.16
CA MET A 1 -32.23 -1.80 -4.21
C MET A 1 -32.11 -0.79 -3.06
N LYS A 2 -32.65 -1.09 -1.87
CA LYS A 2 -32.55 -0.19 -0.71
C LYS A 2 -31.22 -0.47 -0.01
N LEU A 3 -30.30 0.50 0.00
CA LEU A 3 -29.03 0.42 0.73
C LEU A 3 -29.35 0.40 2.24
N ASN A 4 -28.92 -0.66 2.92
CA ASN A 4 -29.11 -0.81 4.37
C ASN A 4 -27.94 -0.12 5.09
N GLN A 5 -28.27 0.86 5.92
CA GLN A 5 -27.35 1.75 6.62
C GLN A 5 -26.40 1.00 7.58
N ASN A 6 -26.79 -0.21 8.01
CA ASN A 6 -26.00 -1.07 8.88
C ASN A 6 -24.76 -1.71 8.19
N TYR A 7 -24.66 -1.61 6.86
CA TYR A 7 -23.45 -1.99 6.12
C TYR A 7 -22.42 -0.85 6.02
N LEU A 8 -22.81 0.38 6.37
CA LEU A 8 -21.94 1.56 6.35
C LEU A 8 -21.31 1.86 7.72
N SER A 9 -21.81 1.24 8.80
CA SER A 9 -21.45 1.59 10.19
C SER A 9 -20.20 0.88 10.74
N ASN A 10 -19.37 0.26 9.91
CA ASN A 10 -18.14 -0.44 10.35
C ASN A 10 -16.86 0.39 10.21
N HIS A 11 -16.94 1.70 10.48
CA HIS A 11 -15.76 2.51 10.78
C HIS A 11 -15.83 2.97 12.24
N THR A 12 -15.50 2.07 13.17
CA THR A 12 -15.06 2.49 14.50
C THR A 12 -13.54 2.42 14.52
N ASN A 13 -12.92 3.59 14.59
CA ASN A 13 -11.48 3.90 14.76
C ASN A 13 -10.63 4.09 13.50
N SER A 14 -11.15 4.83 12.53
CA SER A 14 -10.40 6.01 12.11
C SER A 14 -11.42 7.13 11.99
N ASP A 15 -11.28 8.16 12.82
CA ASP A 15 -11.93 9.43 12.52
C ASP A 15 -11.52 9.80 11.09
N TYR A 16 -12.42 9.66 10.12
CA TYR A 16 -12.26 10.25 8.80
C TYR A 16 -12.49 11.76 8.90
N LYS A 17 -11.74 12.41 9.80
CA LYS A 17 -11.71 13.83 10.10
C LYS A 17 -10.30 14.20 10.55
N GLU A 18 -9.44 14.39 9.55
CA GLU A 18 -8.29 15.32 9.56
C GLU A 18 -7.68 15.37 8.15
N ASP A 19 -7.62 14.25 7.42
CA ASP A 19 -7.03 14.18 6.07
C ASP A 19 -7.73 15.04 4.99
N TYR A 20 -9.02 15.33 5.15
CA TYR A 20 -9.75 16.22 4.23
C TYR A 20 -9.65 17.70 4.63
N GLU A 21 -9.34 18.05 5.88
CA GLU A 21 -9.03 19.43 6.27
C GLU A 21 -7.64 19.85 5.76
N ASN A 22 -6.73 18.88 5.54
CA ASN A 22 -5.43 19.10 4.89
C ASN A 22 -5.52 19.62 3.45
N CYS A 23 -6.66 19.49 2.77
CA CYS A 23 -6.86 20.12 1.45
C CYS A 23 -6.88 21.66 1.51
N TYR A 24 -7.10 22.25 2.68
CA TYR A 24 -7.08 23.70 2.88
C TYR A 24 -5.80 24.21 3.57
N ASN A 25 -5.13 23.39 4.39
CA ASN A 25 -3.99 23.83 5.21
C ASN A 25 -2.60 23.52 4.62
N ALA A 26 -2.48 22.57 3.68
CA ALA A 26 -1.22 22.27 3.01
C ALA A 26 -1.18 22.88 1.59
N LEU A 27 -0.06 23.52 1.23
CA LEU A 27 0.18 24.07 -0.11
C LEU A 27 0.38 22.95 -1.14
N GLY A 28 0.99 21.84 -0.73
CA GLY A 28 1.15 20.63 -1.50
C GLY A 28 1.22 19.42 -0.58
N LEU A 29 0.97 18.25 -1.16
CA LEU A 29 1.06 16.96 -0.52
C LEU A 29 1.50 15.93 -1.57
N TYR A 30 2.71 15.43 -1.47
CA TYR A 30 3.01 14.10 -1.98
C TYR A 30 2.33 13.06 -1.07
N SER A 31 1.68 12.04 -1.64
CA SER A 31 1.21 10.87 -0.89
C SER A 31 1.99 9.65 -1.36
N SER A 32 2.88 9.14 -0.51
CA SER A 32 3.60 7.87 -0.73
C SER A 32 2.64 6.68 -0.86
N VAL A 33 1.49 6.75 -0.19
CA VAL A 33 0.39 5.78 -0.21
C VAL A 33 -0.28 5.75 -1.59
N GLN A 34 -0.67 6.90 -2.13
CA GLN A 34 -1.49 6.96 -3.34
C GLN A 34 -0.67 7.21 -4.61
N PHE A 35 0.63 7.49 -4.47
CA PHE A 35 1.50 7.93 -5.56
C PHE A 35 0.95 9.19 -6.26
N VAL A 36 0.37 10.09 -5.48
CA VAL A 36 -0.19 11.34 -5.99
C VAL A 36 0.58 12.49 -5.38
N LEU A 37 1.21 13.30 -6.24
CA LEU A 37 1.58 14.66 -5.90
C LEU A 37 0.34 15.52 -6.12
N ARG A 38 -0.22 16.04 -5.02
CA ARG A 38 -1.37 16.92 -5.05
C ARG A 38 -0.94 18.29 -4.57
N LEU A 39 -0.90 19.25 -5.48
CA LEU A 39 -0.84 20.67 -5.11
C LEU A 39 -2.23 21.21 -4.84
N ARG A 40 -2.32 22.26 -4.04
CA ARG A 40 -3.54 23.05 -3.89
C ARG A 40 -3.93 23.65 -5.24
N TYR A 41 -5.24 23.77 -5.47
CA TYR A 41 -5.78 24.15 -6.79
C TYR A 41 -5.29 25.52 -7.29
N ASP A 42 -5.15 26.50 -6.40
CA ASP A 42 -4.60 27.81 -6.75
C ASP A 42 -3.15 27.74 -7.23
N LEU A 43 -2.32 26.87 -6.65
CA LEU A 43 -0.95 26.67 -7.12
C LEU A 43 -0.90 26.03 -8.50
N HIS A 44 -1.83 25.12 -8.83
CA HIS A 44 -1.95 24.60 -10.20
C HIS A 44 -2.26 25.71 -11.19
N LEU A 45 -3.19 26.62 -10.85
CA LEU A 45 -3.50 27.77 -11.70
C LEU A 45 -2.32 28.73 -11.86
N GLU A 46 -1.52 28.92 -10.81
CA GLU A 46 -0.28 29.70 -10.92
C GLU A 46 0.76 28.98 -11.79
N LEU A 47 0.90 27.65 -11.68
CA LEU A 47 1.83 26.85 -12.48
C LEU A 47 1.45 26.79 -13.97
N GLU A 48 0.15 26.77 -14.30
CA GLU A 48 -0.31 26.81 -15.69
C GLU A 48 0.12 28.09 -16.42
N LYS A 49 0.32 29.20 -15.69
CA LYS A 49 0.85 30.45 -16.27
C LYS A 49 2.30 30.31 -16.75
N PHE A 50 3.03 29.28 -16.29
CA PHE A 50 4.40 29.01 -16.69
C PHE A 50 4.54 28.27 -18.02
N GLU A 51 3.47 27.81 -18.67
CA GLU A 51 3.56 27.05 -19.94
C GLU A 51 4.36 27.77 -21.04
N ASN A 52 4.54 29.09 -20.95
CA ASN A 52 5.27 29.90 -21.93
C ASN A 52 6.37 30.81 -21.34
N VAL A 53 6.76 30.61 -20.08
CA VAL A 53 7.74 31.50 -19.42
C VAL A 53 9.13 30.84 -19.40
N ASP A 54 10.11 31.54 -19.96
CA ASP A 54 11.52 31.14 -19.89
C ASP A 54 12.02 31.35 -18.44
N VAL A 55 12.32 30.24 -17.76
CA VAL A 55 12.78 30.18 -16.36
C VAL A 55 14.04 31.06 -16.12
N GLY A 56 14.76 31.45 -17.18
CA GLY A 56 15.90 32.36 -17.12
C GLY A 56 15.58 33.83 -16.84
N LYS A 57 14.33 34.28 -16.92
CA LYS A 57 13.94 35.69 -16.74
C LYS A 57 13.37 35.98 -15.35
N TYR A 58 14.26 36.03 -14.36
CA TYR A 58 13.95 36.22 -12.93
C TYR A 58 13.08 37.44 -12.56
N ASN A 59 13.05 38.49 -13.41
CA ASN A 59 12.26 39.71 -13.15
C ASN A 59 10.78 39.62 -13.57
N GLU A 60 10.36 38.51 -14.19
CA GLU A 60 9.00 38.34 -14.70
C GLU A 60 8.11 37.57 -13.72
N PHE A 61 8.64 37.06 -12.61
CA PHE A 61 7.88 36.25 -11.65
C PHE A 61 7.32 37.06 -10.48
N THR A 62 6.05 36.82 -10.18
CA THR A 62 5.36 37.27 -8.98
C THR A 62 5.69 36.38 -7.78
N ALA A 63 5.45 36.88 -6.56
CA ALA A 63 5.68 36.10 -5.34
C ALA A 63 4.85 34.80 -5.28
N ASN A 64 3.63 34.80 -5.85
CA ASN A 64 2.76 33.63 -5.89
C ASN A 64 3.30 32.55 -6.83
N GLU A 65 3.82 32.96 -7.99
CA GLU A 65 4.46 32.08 -8.95
C GLU A 65 5.71 31.42 -8.34
N ILE A 66 6.56 32.20 -7.67
CA ILE A 66 7.74 31.67 -6.95
C ILE A 66 7.32 30.65 -5.89
N GLN A 67 6.28 30.95 -5.11
CA GLN A 67 5.76 30.04 -4.09
C GLN A 67 5.20 28.74 -4.70
N ALA A 68 4.45 28.83 -5.79
CA ALA A 68 3.88 27.68 -6.48
C ALA A 68 4.97 26.77 -7.03
N TYR A 69 5.97 27.35 -7.70
CA TYR A 69 7.10 26.60 -8.24
C TYR A 69 7.98 25.97 -7.15
N SER A 70 8.25 26.72 -6.07
CA SER A 70 8.98 26.21 -4.90
C SER A 70 8.25 25.04 -4.25
N THR A 71 6.93 25.14 -4.08
CA THR A 71 6.10 24.07 -3.52
C THR A 71 6.11 22.84 -4.43
N TYR A 72 5.91 23.02 -5.74
CA TYR A 72 6.00 21.92 -6.71
C TYR A 72 7.35 21.21 -6.66
N PHE A 73 8.44 21.97 -6.64
CA PHE A 73 9.78 21.42 -6.57
C PHE A 73 10.05 20.71 -5.24
N HIS A 74 9.60 21.27 -4.12
CA HIS A 74 9.69 20.66 -2.79
C HIS A 74 9.00 19.29 -2.76
N GLU A 75 7.74 19.21 -3.21
CA GLU A 75 6.99 17.95 -3.28
C GLU A 75 7.61 16.96 -4.28
N THR A 76 8.18 17.46 -5.39
CA THR A 76 8.87 16.62 -6.38
C THR A 76 10.17 16.02 -5.82
N ILE A 77 10.92 16.79 -5.05
CA ILE A 77 12.12 16.28 -4.35
C ILE A 77 11.73 15.20 -3.34
N HIS A 78 10.67 15.42 -2.54
CA HIS A 78 10.19 14.40 -1.61
C HIS A 78 9.82 13.11 -2.33
N TRP A 79 9.13 13.22 -3.46
CA TRP A 79 8.82 12.08 -4.31
C TRP A 79 10.09 11.35 -4.80
N TRP A 80 11.07 12.07 -5.34
CA TRP A 80 12.33 11.50 -5.81
C TRP A 80 13.15 10.85 -4.70
N GLN A 81 13.20 11.46 -3.51
CA GLN A 81 13.89 10.87 -2.36
C GLN A 81 13.22 9.58 -1.91
N HIS A 82 11.88 9.55 -1.93
CA HIS A 82 11.12 8.37 -1.53
C HIS A 82 11.29 7.23 -2.55
N VAL A 83 10.92 7.48 -3.81
CA VAL A 83 10.97 6.46 -4.90
C VAL A 83 12.39 6.13 -5.34
N GLY A 84 13.35 7.03 -5.15
CA GLY A 84 14.75 6.81 -5.48
C GLY A 84 15.43 5.73 -4.63
N SER A 85 14.82 5.35 -3.51
CA SER A 85 15.23 4.19 -2.72
C SER A 85 14.43 2.94 -3.13
N ILE A 86 15.07 1.76 -3.12
CA ILE A 86 14.37 0.48 -3.39
C ILE A 86 13.20 0.31 -2.42
N THR A 87 13.40 0.61 -1.14
CA THR A 87 12.35 0.46 -0.13
C THR A 87 11.17 1.39 -0.38
N GLY A 88 11.41 2.67 -0.64
CA GLY A 88 10.34 3.62 -0.95
C GLY A 88 9.67 3.33 -2.29
N PHE A 89 10.39 2.76 -3.27
CA PHE A 89 9.78 2.27 -4.50
C PHE A 89 8.82 1.10 -4.23
N ILE A 90 9.22 0.11 -3.44
CA ILE A 90 8.36 -1.03 -3.07
C ILE A 90 7.14 -0.56 -2.25
N LEU A 91 7.33 0.37 -1.30
CA LEU A 91 6.23 0.97 -0.54
C LEU A 91 5.26 1.72 -1.45
N SER A 92 5.77 2.48 -2.42
CA SER A 92 4.95 3.21 -3.41
C SER A 92 4.14 2.26 -4.29
N MET A 93 4.71 1.11 -4.64
CA MET A 93 4.05 0.11 -5.48
C MET A 93 3.13 -0.85 -4.70
N SER A 94 3.09 -0.77 -3.37
CA SER A 94 2.36 -1.74 -2.53
C SER A 94 0.85 -1.80 -2.84
N TYR A 95 0.15 -0.68 -3.02
CA TYR A 95 -1.28 -0.71 -3.38
C TYR A 95 -1.55 -1.08 -4.84
N PRO A 96 -0.78 -0.57 -5.83
CA PRO A 96 -0.82 -1.13 -7.18
C PRO A 96 -0.62 -2.65 -7.19
N SER A 97 0.38 -3.17 -6.45
CA SER A 97 0.65 -4.60 -6.32
C SER A 97 -0.52 -5.33 -5.66
N GLN A 98 -1.06 -4.80 -4.57
CA GLN A 98 -2.23 -5.36 -3.88
C GLN A 98 -3.45 -5.45 -4.81
N THR A 99 -3.67 -4.44 -5.66
CA THR A 99 -4.75 -4.46 -6.65
C THR A 99 -4.48 -5.50 -7.72
N HIS A 100 -3.24 -5.55 -8.23
CA HIS A 100 -2.84 -6.45 -9.30
C HIS A 100 -2.98 -7.92 -8.90
N ILE A 101 -2.48 -8.30 -7.73
CA ILE A 101 -2.57 -9.69 -7.24
C ILE A 101 -4.00 -10.11 -6.90
N ASN A 102 -4.85 -9.17 -6.49
CA ASN A 102 -6.22 -9.47 -6.09
C ASN A 102 -7.23 -9.34 -7.23
N VAL A 103 -6.88 -8.79 -8.40
CA VAL A 103 -7.87 -8.47 -9.45
C VAL A 103 -8.64 -9.71 -9.94
N GLN A 104 -7.96 -10.85 -10.08
CA GLN A 104 -8.61 -12.09 -10.52
C GLN A 104 -9.50 -12.67 -9.42
N HIS A 105 -9.00 -12.70 -8.18
CA HIS A 105 -9.79 -13.14 -7.03
C HIS A 105 -11.01 -12.25 -6.78
N LEU A 106 -10.91 -10.93 -6.98
CA LEU A 106 -12.04 -10.02 -6.89
C LEU A 106 -13.08 -10.31 -7.99
N LYS A 107 -12.66 -10.69 -9.21
CA LYS A 107 -13.58 -11.13 -10.26
C LYS A 107 -14.26 -12.46 -9.90
N GLU A 108 -13.55 -13.39 -9.29
CA GLU A 108 -14.10 -14.66 -8.78
C GLU A 108 -15.10 -14.42 -7.65
N TYR A 109 -14.74 -13.56 -6.68
CA TYR A 109 -15.62 -13.14 -5.59
C TYR A 109 -16.94 -12.53 -6.12
N LEU A 110 -16.87 -11.70 -7.16
CA LEU A 110 -18.07 -11.16 -7.80
C LEU A 110 -18.95 -12.23 -8.46
N LYS A 111 -18.39 -13.36 -8.88
CA LYS A 111 -19.15 -14.48 -9.46
C LYS A 111 -19.80 -15.33 -8.37
N TYR A 112 -19.10 -15.59 -7.27
CA TYR A 112 -19.59 -16.45 -6.19
C TYR A 112 -20.54 -15.71 -5.22
N THR A 113 -20.08 -14.59 -4.67
CA THR A 113 -20.81 -13.82 -3.63
C THR A 113 -21.62 -12.67 -4.21
N GLY A 114 -21.11 -12.03 -5.26
CA GLY A 114 -21.68 -10.81 -5.82
C GLY A 114 -21.13 -9.52 -5.19
N LYS A 115 -21.89 -8.42 -5.32
CA LYS A 115 -21.42 -7.06 -4.96
C LYS A 115 -21.64 -6.74 -3.47
N VAL A 116 -20.98 -7.47 -2.59
CA VAL A 116 -21.08 -7.26 -1.13
C VAL A 116 -19.79 -6.62 -0.60
N LYS A 117 -19.93 -5.60 0.25
CA LYS A 117 -18.82 -4.93 0.96
C LYS A 117 -19.28 -4.59 2.40
N PRO A 118 -18.38 -4.62 3.40
CA PRO A 118 -16.96 -5.00 3.33
C PRO A 118 -16.73 -6.52 3.25
N ILE A 119 -15.74 -6.95 2.44
CA ILE A 119 -15.42 -8.38 2.21
C ILE A 119 -15.04 -9.08 3.53
N LYS A 120 -14.25 -8.42 4.39
CA LYS A 120 -13.86 -8.94 5.70
C LYS A 120 -15.07 -9.23 6.60
N LYS A 121 -15.98 -8.25 6.75
CA LYS A 121 -17.19 -8.40 7.58
C LYS A 121 -18.07 -9.53 7.04
N TYR A 122 -18.17 -9.65 5.72
CA TYR A 122 -18.90 -10.75 5.09
C TYR A 122 -18.28 -12.10 5.44
N ASN A 123 -16.95 -12.21 5.41
CA ASN A 123 -16.23 -13.42 5.82
C ASN A 123 -16.52 -13.78 7.29
N GLU A 124 -16.40 -12.82 8.20
CA GLU A 124 -16.62 -13.05 9.65
C GLU A 124 -18.03 -13.54 9.99
N LEU A 125 -19.04 -13.10 9.22
CA LEU A 125 -20.43 -13.46 9.46
C LEU A 125 -20.84 -14.81 8.85
N ASN A 126 -20.16 -15.26 7.80
CA ASN A 126 -20.61 -16.41 7.00
C ASN A 126 -19.60 -17.56 6.95
N ALA A 127 -18.31 -17.31 7.24
CA ALA A 127 -17.31 -18.37 7.27
C ALA A 127 -17.49 -19.23 8.53
N THR A 128 -17.59 -20.54 8.33
CA THR A 128 -17.73 -21.52 9.42
C THR A 128 -16.38 -22.01 9.93
N THR A 129 -15.31 -21.87 9.15
CA THR A 129 -13.95 -22.34 9.48
C THR A 129 -12.88 -21.40 8.92
N ASN A 130 -11.70 -21.38 9.55
CA ASN A 130 -10.53 -20.63 9.06
C ASN A 130 -9.82 -21.29 7.86
N THR A 131 -10.17 -22.54 7.54
CA THR A 131 -9.65 -23.28 6.38
C THR A 131 -10.81 -23.67 5.47
N PRO A 132 -11.37 -22.72 4.73
CA PRO A 132 -12.55 -22.95 3.93
C PRO A 132 -12.30 -23.98 2.84
N LYS A 133 -13.23 -24.94 2.70
CA LYS A 133 -13.24 -25.89 1.58
C LYS A 133 -14.03 -25.36 0.38
N ASP A 134 -14.95 -24.43 0.62
CA ASP A 134 -15.78 -23.79 -0.41
C ASP A 134 -14.98 -22.75 -1.18
N ASP A 135 -15.12 -22.75 -2.50
CA ASP A 135 -14.34 -21.89 -3.39
C ASP A 135 -14.63 -20.39 -3.18
N GLU A 136 -15.84 -20.05 -2.74
CA GLU A 136 -16.21 -18.71 -2.31
C GLU A 136 -15.31 -18.21 -1.16
N PHE A 137 -15.28 -18.96 -0.06
CA PHE A 137 -14.53 -18.57 1.13
C PHE A 137 -13.02 -18.73 0.95
N LYS A 138 -12.55 -19.65 0.08
CA LYS A 138 -11.13 -19.67 -0.33
C LYS A 138 -10.74 -18.38 -1.03
N THR A 139 -11.54 -17.93 -1.99
CA THR A 139 -11.31 -16.68 -2.73
C THR A 139 -11.27 -15.49 -1.78
N ILE A 140 -12.23 -15.41 -0.85
CA ILE A 140 -12.29 -14.38 0.17
C ILE A 140 -11.04 -14.41 1.06
N ASN A 141 -10.64 -15.59 1.54
CA ASN A 141 -9.47 -15.75 2.39
C ASN A 141 -8.19 -15.27 1.68
N THR A 142 -8.01 -15.63 0.40
CA THR A 142 -6.88 -15.16 -0.40
C THR A 142 -6.86 -13.63 -0.53
N ILE A 143 -8.00 -13.00 -0.83
CA ILE A 143 -8.09 -11.53 -0.94
C ILE A 143 -7.70 -10.86 0.38
N VAL A 144 -8.24 -11.35 1.49
CA VAL A 144 -8.04 -10.75 2.80
C VAL A 144 -6.60 -10.98 3.30
N ASN A 145 -6.02 -12.15 3.08
CA ASN A 145 -4.62 -12.44 3.41
C ASN A 145 -3.67 -11.56 2.60
N ASN A 146 -3.81 -11.54 1.26
CA ASN A 146 -3.01 -10.68 0.40
C ASN A 146 -3.09 -9.20 0.79
N TYR A 147 -4.29 -8.73 1.20
CA TYR A 147 -4.46 -7.38 1.73
C TYR A 147 -3.61 -7.17 2.98
N TYR A 148 -3.79 -8.03 3.99
CA TYR A 148 -3.11 -7.91 5.27
C TYR A 148 -1.60 -8.11 5.18
N ASP A 149 -1.11 -9.03 4.38
CA ASP A 149 0.33 -9.26 4.23
C ASP A 149 1.08 -8.05 3.69
N ILE A 150 0.48 -7.33 2.73
CA ILE A 150 1.05 -6.08 2.23
C ILE A 150 0.99 -4.98 3.30
N GLU A 151 -0.11 -4.85 4.04
CA GLU A 151 -0.21 -3.87 5.13
C GLU A 151 0.79 -4.18 6.26
N PHE A 152 0.92 -5.44 6.67
CA PHE A 152 1.89 -5.84 7.69
C PHE A 152 3.32 -5.60 7.23
N PHE A 153 3.65 -5.87 5.97
CA PHE A 153 4.95 -5.52 5.41
C PHE A 153 5.22 -4.02 5.49
N ARG A 154 4.24 -3.18 5.11
CA ARG A 154 4.38 -1.72 5.19
C ARG A 154 4.63 -1.27 6.63
N ASP A 155 3.83 -1.74 7.58
CA ASP A 155 3.98 -1.43 9.00
C ASP A 155 5.32 -1.90 9.55
N LEU A 156 5.78 -3.10 9.16
CA LEU A 156 7.08 -3.66 9.52
C LEU A 156 8.26 -2.80 9.05
N ILE A 157 8.16 -2.23 7.85
CA ILE A 157 9.21 -1.40 7.26
C ILE A 157 9.19 0.02 7.85
N ILE A 158 8.02 0.64 7.95
CA ILE A 158 7.88 2.05 8.39
C ILE A 158 8.05 2.15 9.91
N LYS A 159 7.35 1.31 10.67
CA LYS A 159 7.32 1.34 12.13
C LYS A 159 7.36 -0.09 12.70
N PRO A 160 8.56 -0.72 12.76
CA PRO A 160 8.73 -2.11 13.18
C PRO A 160 8.05 -2.49 14.50
N ASP A 161 7.94 -1.54 15.44
CA ASP A 161 7.24 -1.72 16.71
C ASP A 161 5.76 -2.14 16.57
N LEU A 162 5.11 -1.83 15.45
CA LEU A 162 3.73 -2.24 15.17
C LEU A 162 3.58 -3.76 15.06
N VAL A 163 4.65 -4.50 14.80
CA VAL A 163 4.59 -5.98 14.73
C VAL A 163 4.07 -6.60 16.01
N LYS A 164 4.31 -5.97 17.17
CA LYS A 164 3.76 -6.40 18.47
C LYS A 164 2.23 -6.49 18.46
N LYS A 165 1.57 -5.61 17.70
CA LYS A 165 0.11 -5.62 17.51
C LYS A 165 -0.30 -6.69 16.50
N HIS A 166 0.48 -6.88 15.44
CA HIS A 166 0.16 -7.84 14.38
C HIS A 166 0.28 -9.30 14.82
N ILE A 167 1.18 -9.65 15.74
CA ILE A 167 1.34 -11.02 16.25
C ILE A 167 0.01 -11.60 16.80
N SER A 168 -0.86 -10.75 17.34
CA SER A 168 -2.18 -11.16 17.85
C SER A 168 -3.27 -11.26 16.78
N ASN A 169 -2.99 -10.85 15.55
CA ASN A 169 -3.95 -10.85 14.46
C ASN A 169 -3.97 -12.21 13.77
N ASN A 170 -5.17 -12.79 13.60
CA ASN A 170 -5.35 -14.09 12.95
C ASN A 170 -4.86 -14.14 11.48
N TYR A 171 -4.74 -12.99 10.83
CA TYR A 171 -4.24 -12.88 9.46
C TYR A 171 -2.71 -12.78 9.38
N PHE A 172 -2.02 -12.59 10.51
CA PHE A 172 -0.57 -12.50 10.53
C PHE A 172 0.04 -13.90 10.60
N GLU A 173 0.53 -14.38 9.45
CA GLU A 173 1.22 -15.67 9.38
C GLU A 173 2.62 -15.57 10.00
N SER A 174 3.49 -14.71 9.46
CA SER A 174 4.83 -14.46 9.97
C SER A 174 5.45 -13.26 9.26
N VAL A 175 6.55 -12.71 9.80
CA VAL A 175 7.31 -11.64 9.15
C VAL A 175 7.77 -12.08 7.75
N GLY A 176 8.35 -13.27 7.65
CA GLY A 176 8.83 -13.83 6.39
C GLY A 176 7.71 -13.97 5.36
N HIS A 177 6.49 -14.33 5.79
CA HIS A 177 5.35 -14.43 4.87
C HIS A 177 4.96 -13.05 4.30
N SER A 178 4.84 -12.03 5.15
CA SER A 178 4.48 -10.68 4.69
C SER A 178 5.55 -10.11 3.75
N TYR A 179 6.84 -10.33 4.04
CA TYR A 179 7.94 -9.95 3.13
C TYR A 179 7.88 -10.70 1.79
N HIS A 180 7.64 -12.01 1.82
CA HIS A 180 7.50 -12.82 0.61
C HIS A 180 6.38 -12.30 -0.29
N ILE A 181 5.18 -12.09 0.27
CA ILE A 181 4.03 -11.59 -0.48
C ILE A 181 4.31 -10.19 -1.04
N ALA A 182 4.86 -9.27 -0.24
CA ALA A 182 5.14 -7.92 -0.71
C ALA A 182 6.17 -7.88 -1.85
N TYR A 183 7.31 -8.58 -1.70
CA TYR A 183 8.35 -8.58 -2.73
C TYR A 183 7.95 -9.35 -3.99
N SER A 184 7.29 -10.50 -3.85
CA SER A 184 6.81 -11.25 -5.03
C SER A 184 5.76 -10.45 -5.80
N SER A 185 4.81 -9.81 -5.09
CA SER A 185 3.79 -8.97 -5.71
C SER A 185 4.37 -7.73 -6.38
N PHE A 186 5.45 -7.17 -5.83
CA PHE A 186 6.20 -6.08 -6.45
C PHE A 186 6.90 -6.55 -7.74
N CYS A 187 7.70 -7.61 -7.67
CA CYS A 187 8.40 -8.15 -8.85
C CYS A 187 7.42 -8.53 -9.95
N ASN A 188 6.34 -9.24 -9.62
CA ASN A 188 5.32 -9.66 -10.59
C ASN A 188 4.63 -8.46 -11.24
N LEU A 189 4.36 -7.38 -10.48
CA LEU A 189 3.79 -6.17 -11.04
C LEU A 189 4.74 -5.51 -12.05
N ILE A 190 6.01 -5.31 -11.68
CA ILE A 190 6.99 -4.68 -12.56
C ILE A 190 7.25 -5.54 -13.81
N ALA A 191 7.39 -6.86 -13.63
CA ALA A 191 7.54 -7.82 -14.72
C ALA A 191 6.36 -7.75 -15.69
N SER A 192 5.12 -7.73 -15.17
CA SER A 192 3.90 -7.65 -16.00
C SER A 192 3.82 -6.38 -16.87
N CYS A 193 4.54 -5.33 -16.50
CA CYS A 193 4.54 -4.05 -17.20
C CYS A 193 5.71 -3.93 -18.19
N PHE A 194 6.90 -4.40 -17.84
CA PHE A 194 8.13 -4.09 -18.59
C PHE A 194 9.01 -5.32 -18.92
N ASP A 195 8.76 -6.47 -18.32
CA ASP A 195 9.62 -7.65 -18.42
C ASP A 195 8.85 -8.97 -18.25
N ASN A 196 7.94 -9.24 -19.18
CA ASN A 196 7.08 -10.43 -19.12
C ASN A 196 7.84 -11.77 -19.19
N GLU A 197 9.12 -11.74 -19.58
CA GLU A 197 9.98 -12.93 -19.68
C GLU A 197 10.96 -13.03 -18.50
N ASN A 198 10.84 -12.17 -17.48
CA ASN A 198 11.73 -12.13 -16.30
C ASN A 198 13.22 -12.14 -16.66
N LYS A 199 13.62 -11.40 -17.71
CA LYS A 199 15.02 -11.29 -18.15
C LYS A 199 15.85 -10.38 -17.24
N PHE A 200 15.21 -9.42 -16.60
CA PHE A 200 15.82 -8.38 -15.77
C PHE A 200 15.22 -8.36 -14.37
N VAL A 201 13.90 -8.49 -14.25
CA VAL A 201 13.20 -8.57 -12.97
C VAL A 201 13.32 -10.00 -12.43
N PRO A 202 13.66 -10.20 -11.15
CA PRO A 202 13.74 -11.53 -10.57
C PRO A 202 12.42 -12.29 -10.71
N ASP A 203 12.50 -13.56 -11.11
CA ASP A 203 11.36 -14.46 -11.07
C ASP A 203 11.04 -14.84 -9.62
N SER A 204 10.02 -14.18 -9.06
CA SER A 204 9.63 -14.40 -7.68
C SER A 204 9.01 -15.78 -7.41
N ASN A 205 8.59 -16.51 -8.46
CA ASN A 205 8.04 -17.86 -8.31
C ASN A 205 9.09 -18.85 -7.80
N GLU A 206 10.37 -18.62 -8.10
CA GLU A 206 11.48 -19.46 -7.62
C GLU A 206 11.72 -19.32 -6.10
N TRP A 207 11.19 -18.27 -5.47
CA TRP A 207 11.40 -18.02 -4.04
C TRP A 207 10.52 -18.90 -3.16
N LEU A 208 9.37 -19.35 -3.67
CA LEU A 208 8.37 -20.06 -2.89
C LEU A 208 8.97 -21.29 -2.18
N ASP A 209 9.75 -22.10 -2.89
CA ASP A 209 10.37 -23.31 -2.34
C ASP A 209 11.33 -22.99 -1.20
N LYS A 210 12.05 -21.87 -1.26
CA LYS A 210 12.96 -21.43 -0.20
C LYS A 210 12.20 -20.95 1.03
N PHE A 211 11.13 -20.17 0.85
CA PHE A 211 10.27 -19.73 1.96
C PHE A 211 9.55 -20.92 2.61
N VAL A 212 9.12 -21.90 1.83
CA VAL A 212 8.55 -23.16 2.34
C VAL A 212 9.60 -23.96 3.13
N GLY A 213 10.85 -24.02 2.64
CA GLY A 213 11.96 -24.61 3.39
C GLY A 213 12.15 -23.96 4.76
N LEU A 214 12.27 -22.63 4.81
CA LEU A 214 12.44 -21.87 6.06
C LEU A 214 11.27 -22.08 7.03
N LYS A 215 10.04 -22.16 6.52
CA LYS A 215 8.85 -22.49 7.31
C LYS A 215 8.91 -23.89 7.90
N ASN A 216 9.30 -24.89 7.10
CA ASN A 216 9.40 -26.29 7.52
C ASN A 216 10.51 -26.50 8.56
N ASP A 217 11.62 -25.80 8.39
CA ASP A 217 12.77 -25.82 9.31
C ASP A 217 12.50 -25.01 10.59
N LYS A 218 11.33 -24.35 10.69
CA LYS A 218 10.94 -23.47 11.78
C LYS A 218 11.99 -22.40 12.07
N ALA A 219 12.50 -21.77 11.02
CA ALA A 219 13.37 -20.61 11.17
C ALA A 219 12.60 -19.45 11.83
N ASP A 220 13.26 -18.74 12.75
CA ASP A 220 12.68 -17.60 13.46
C ASP A 220 12.16 -16.56 12.47
N GLY A 221 10.91 -16.13 12.64
CA GLY A 221 10.23 -15.19 11.76
C GLY A 221 9.58 -15.80 10.49
N TYR A 222 9.68 -17.11 10.23
CA TYR A 222 9.19 -17.74 9.00
C TYR A 222 8.05 -18.76 9.17
N TYR A 223 7.57 -18.98 10.40
CA TYR A 223 6.43 -19.85 10.68
C TYR A 223 5.42 -19.17 11.62
N TYR A 224 4.20 -19.69 11.64
CA TYR A 224 3.13 -19.16 12.48
C TYR A 224 3.52 -19.17 13.97
N GLN A 225 3.35 -18.02 14.63
CA GLN A 225 3.77 -17.78 16.02
C GLN A 225 5.27 -17.94 16.29
N SER A 226 6.10 -17.81 15.25
CA SER A 226 7.55 -17.79 15.40
C SER A 226 8.04 -16.60 16.24
N PRO A 227 9.21 -16.73 16.90
CA PRO A 227 9.89 -15.58 17.47
C PRO A 227 10.09 -14.49 16.42
N VAL A 228 9.70 -13.26 16.76
CA VAL A 228 9.81 -12.12 15.86
C VAL A 228 10.94 -11.22 16.36
N PHE A 229 11.97 -11.06 15.53
CA PHE A 229 12.95 -10.01 15.72
C PHE A 229 12.35 -8.67 15.28
N ILE A 230 12.45 -7.66 16.14
CA ILE A 230 11.97 -6.31 15.86
C ILE A 230 13.19 -5.44 15.58
N PRO A 231 13.37 -4.97 14.34
CA PRO A 231 14.40 -4.00 14.03
C PRO A 231 14.32 -2.76 14.94
N PRO A 232 15.45 -2.22 15.42
CA PRO A 232 15.45 -1.07 16.32
C PRO A 232 14.97 0.22 15.63
N THR A 233 14.97 0.26 14.30
CA THR A 233 14.63 1.43 13.49
C THR A 233 13.85 1.00 12.24
N GLY A 234 12.83 1.78 11.89
CA GLY A 234 12.12 1.69 10.61
C GLY A 234 12.56 2.75 9.61
N VAL A 235 11.94 2.75 8.45
CA VAL A 235 12.06 3.81 7.44
C VAL A 235 11.16 4.98 7.84
N TYR A 236 11.71 6.19 7.80
CA TYR A 236 10.93 7.40 8.03
C TYR A 236 9.90 7.57 6.91
N ASP A 237 8.62 7.52 7.23
CA ASP A 237 7.55 7.98 6.35
C ASP A 237 7.21 9.43 6.75
N PRO A 238 7.50 10.43 5.90
CA PRO A 238 7.25 11.85 6.20
C PRO A 238 5.77 12.16 6.51
N HIS A 239 4.83 11.25 6.19
CA HIS A 239 3.39 11.44 6.44
C HIS A 239 2.89 10.92 7.78
N HIS A 240 3.72 10.24 8.58
CA HIS A 240 3.30 9.70 9.89
C HIS A 240 3.52 10.66 11.07
N GLN A 241 3.78 11.95 10.81
CA GLN A 241 4.09 12.95 11.84
C GLN A 241 3.34 14.29 11.77
N PHE A 242 2.27 14.42 10.98
CA PHE A 242 1.43 15.62 10.98
C PHE A 242 -0.05 15.27 11.04
#